data_AF-A0A356B3T0-F1
#
_entry.id   AF-A0A356B3T0-F1
#
_cell.length_a   1.000
_cell.length_b   1.000
_cell.length_c   1.000
_cell.angle_alpha   90.00
_cell.angle_beta   90.00
_cell.angle_gamma   90.00
#
_symmetry.space_group_name_H-M   'P 1'
#
loop_
_entity.id
_entity.type
_entity.pdbx_description
1 polymer ?
#
loop_
_entity_poly.entity_id
_entity_poly.type
_entity_poly.pdbx_seq_one_letter_code
_entity_poly.pdbx_strand_id
1 'polypeptide(L)'
;MLPNKLKSVSSTVHLPYRQLSNEIIQNAKQLWDACGGVYPSLLDGVPDEVYAREILTLAQMDQDTLEVGIQGVMLGDVLFVNFPGEVFVEFALEVKRKAKAAHTVVVGLADGYVGYIPNQAAFEQGGYEIKTAQSSKLSETAGNVLVDEVLKLVGSF
;
A
#
# COMPACT_ATOMS: atom_id res chain seq x y z
N MET A 1 3.56 -29.78 25.06
CA MET A 1 2.67 -28.62 24.89
C MET A 1 3.52 -27.36 24.75
N LEU A 2 3.15 -26.44 23.85
CA LEU A 2 3.93 -25.27 23.40
C LEU A 2 3.47 -23.90 23.99
N PRO A 3 2.92 -23.80 25.22
CA PRO A 3 2.23 -22.56 25.63
C PRO A 3 3.16 -21.33 25.73
N ASN A 4 4.48 -21.52 25.85
CA ASN A 4 5.46 -20.42 25.91
C ASN A 4 6.13 -20.07 24.58
N LYS A 5 5.67 -20.61 23.43
CA LYS A 5 6.29 -20.37 22.11
C LYS A 5 5.44 -19.54 21.15
N LEU A 6 4.26 -19.09 21.56
CA LEU A 6 3.40 -18.24 20.73
C LEU A 6 3.22 -16.88 21.41
N LYS A 7 3.58 -15.80 20.72
CA LYS A 7 3.21 -14.42 21.08
C LYS A 7 2.57 -13.75 19.88
N SER A 8 1.60 -12.87 20.12
CA SER A 8 0.98 -12.05 19.07
C SER A 8 0.76 -10.64 19.57
N VAL A 9 0.98 -9.67 18.69
CA VAL A 9 0.66 -8.25 18.92
C VAL A 9 -0.01 -7.72 17.66
N SER A 10 -0.91 -6.76 17.81
CA SER A 10 -1.58 -6.10 16.69
C SER A 10 -1.76 -4.61 16.99
N SER A 11 -1.76 -3.81 15.94
CA SER A 11 -2.04 -2.37 16.00
C SER A 11 -2.75 -1.92 14.74
N THR A 12 -3.33 -0.73 14.82
CA THR A 12 -3.87 0.00 13.69
C THR A 12 -2.87 1.07 13.25
N VAL A 13 -2.70 1.27 11.94
CA VAL A 13 -1.82 2.28 11.34
C VAL A 13 -2.60 3.11 10.33
N HIS A 14 -2.24 4.38 10.20
CA HIS A 14 -2.86 5.30 9.24
C HIS A 14 -1.86 5.57 8.12
N LEU A 15 -2.16 5.04 6.93
CA LEU A 15 -1.30 5.20 5.75
C LEU A 15 -1.75 6.43 4.95
N PRO A 16 -0.85 7.37 4.63
CA PRO A 16 -1.23 8.58 3.90
C PRO A 16 -1.68 8.28 2.47
N TYR A 17 -2.76 8.91 2.02
CA TYR A 17 -3.12 8.97 0.61
C TYR A 17 -2.20 9.94 -0.14
N ARG A 18 -2.06 9.73 -1.45
CA ARG A 18 -1.38 10.70 -2.31
C ARG A 18 -2.22 11.95 -2.48
N GLN A 19 -1.55 13.09 -2.52
CA GLN A 19 -2.20 14.37 -2.77
C GLN A 19 -2.36 14.59 -4.27
N LEU A 20 -3.58 14.86 -4.72
CA LEU A 20 -3.88 15.11 -6.14
C LEU A 20 -3.86 16.62 -6.40
N SER A 21 -3.02 17.06 -7.32
CA SER A 21 -3.01 18.48 -7.72
C SER A 21 -4.26 18.83 -8.52
N ASN A 22 -4.68 20.10 -8.45
CA ASN A 22 -5.79 20.61 -9.27
C ASN A 22 -5.55 20.38 -10.77
N GLU A 23 -4.29 20.44 -11.21
CA GLU A 23 -3.90 20.16 -12.59
C GLU A 23 -4.19 18.71 -12.98
N ILE A 24 -3.80 17.73 -12.14
CA ILE A 24 -4.08 16.30 -12.38
C ILE A 24 -5.59 16.07 -12.47
N ILE A 25 -6.36 16.65 -11.55
CA ILE A 25 -7.83 16.50 -11.52
C ILE A 25 -8.46 17.13 -12.77
N GLN A 26 -7.99 18.31 -13.19
CA GLN A 26 -8.50 18.99 -14.38
C GLN A 26 -8.18 18.20 -15.66
N ASN A 27 -6.97 17.68 -15.80
CA ASN A 27 -6.56 16.86 -16.94
C ASN A 27 -7.38 15.57 -17.01
N ALA A 28 -7.58 14.89 -15.88
CA ALA A 28 -8.43 13.71 -15.79
C ALA A 28 -9.88 14.03 -16.20
N LYS A 29 -10.43 15.15 -15.73
CA LYS A 29 -11.78 15.58 -16.11
C LYS A 29 -11.90 15.82 -17.62
N GLN A 30 -10.94 16.52 -18.23
CA GLN A 30 -10.95 16.78 -19.67
C GLN A 30 -10.94 15.48 -20.48
N LEU A 31 -10.09 14.52 -20.10
CA LEU A 31 -10.01 13.23 -20.78
C LEU A 31 -11.32 12.43 -20.64
N TRP A 32 -11.89 12.41 -19.43
CA TRP A 32 -13.14 11.70 -19.15
C TRP A 32 -14.35 12.30 -19.89
N ASP A 33 -14.44 13.63 -19.94
CA ASP A 33 -15.50 14.32 -20.67
C ASP A 33 -15.34 14.10 -22.19
N ALA A 34 -14.10 14.07 -22.71
CA ALA A 34 -13.82 13.85 -24.12
C ALA A 34 -14.21 12.44 -24.62
N CYS A 35 -14.11 11.41 -23.77
CA CYS A 35 -14.54 10.05 -24.11
C CYS A 35 -16.04 9.82 -23.90
N GLY A 36 -16.81 10.85 -23.50
CA GLY A 36 -18.25 10.76 -23.28
C GLY A 36 -18.65 9.88 -22.10
N GLY A 37 -17.74 9.67 -21.13
CA GLY A 37 -17.97 8.81 -19.97
C GLY A 37 -18.02 7.31 -20.27
N VAL A 38 -17.49 6.88 -21.42
CA VAL A 38 -17.42 5.47 -21.82
C VAL A 38 -15.96 5.05 -22.00
N TYR A 39 -15.63 3.83 -21.59
CA TYR A 39 -14.31 3.27 -21.82
C TYR A 39 -14.16 2.84 -23.28
N PRO A 40 -13.10 3.28 -23.98
CA PRO A 40 -12.95 2.99 -25.41
C PRO A 40 -12.69 1.51 -25.71
N SER A 41 -11.78 0.85 -24.98
CA SER A 41 -11.50 -0.60 -25.05
C SER A 41 -10.54 -1.01 -23.93
N LEU A 42 -10.59 -2.28 -23.51
CA LEU A 42 -9.60 -2.89 -22.59
C LEU A 42 -8.70 -3.93 -23.28
N LEU A 43 -8.84 -4.09 -24.61
CA LEU A 43 -8.17 -5.15 -25.37
C LEU A 43 -6.64 -5.03 -25.33
N ASP A 44 -6.12 -3.80 -25.40
CA ASP A 44 -4.70 -3.49 -25.50
C ASP A 44 -4.09 -2.99 -24.17
N GLY A 45 -4.78 -3.24 -23.05
CA GLY A 45 -4.38 -2.79 -21.72
C GLY A 45 -5.39 -1.84 -21.08
N VAL A 46 -5.00 -1.25 -19.95
CA VAL A 46 -5.83 -0.27 -19.24
C VAL A 46 -5.65 1.10 -19.90
N PRO A 47 -6.70 1.67 -20.53
CA PRO A 47 -6.60 2.93 -21.24
C PRO A 47 -6.60 4.12 -20.25
N ASP A 48 -6.10 5.27 -20.70
CA ASP A 48 -5.92 6.45 -19.85
C ASP A 48 -7.26 7.00 -19.33
N GLU A 49 -8.36 6.79 -20.04
CA GLU A 49 -9.72 7.15 -19.62
C GLU A 49 -10.16 6.40 -18.35
N VAL A 50 -9.69 5.16 -18.16
CA VAL A 50 -9.92 4.43 -16.90
C VAL A 50 -9.19 5.12 -15.76
N TYR A 51 -7.91 5.46 -15.94
CA TYR A 51 -7.13 6.17 -14.92
C TYR A 51 -7.71 7.56 -14.64
N ALA A 52 -8.21 8.27 -15.65
CA ALA A 52 -8.91 9.53 -15.47
C ALA A 52 -10.15 9.38 -14.56
N ARG A 53 -11.02 8.39 -14.81
CA ARG A 53 -12.16 8.11 -13.93
C ARG A 53 -11.72 7.76 -12.51
N GLU A 54 -10.67 6.95 -12.37
CA GLU A 54 -10.14 6.56 -11.06
C GLU A 54 -9.59 7.77 -10.29
N ILE A 55 -8.85 8.68 -10.95
CA ILE A 55 -8.39 9.96 -10.38
C ILE A 55 -9.57 10.81 -9.90
N LEU A 56 -10.61 10.96 -10.72
CA LEU A 56 -11.81 11.71 -10.35
C LEU A 56 -12.55 11.08 -9.17
N THR A 57 -12.52 9.76 -9.06
CA THR A 57 -13.10 9.01 -7.94
C THR A 57 -12.30 9.27 -6.66
N LEU A 58 -10.96 9.21 -6.73
CA LEU A 58 -10.08 9.53 -5.60
C LEU A 58 -10.20 10.99 -5.17
N ALA A 59 -10.37 11.93 -6.11
CA ALA A 59 -10.54 13.35 -5.83
C ALA A 59 -11.84 13.68 -5.07
N GLN A 60 -12.80 12.75 -5.00
CA GLN A 60 -14.03 12.89 -4.22
C GLN A 60 -13.89 12.35 -2.79
N MET A 61 -12.76 11.72 -2.45
CA MET A 61 -12.53 11.20 -1.10
C MET A 61 -12.19 12.34 -0.14
N ASP A 62 -12.89 12.39 0.99
CA ASP A 62 -12.70 13.38 2.06
C ASP A 62 -11.81 12.82 3.21
N GLN A 63 -10.75 12.09 2.84
CA GLN A 63 -9.86 11.44 3.79
C GLN A 63 -8.40 11.65 3.38
N ASP A 64 -7.55 11.97 4.35
CA ASP A 64 -6.10 12.13 4.14
C ASP A 64 -5.32 10.82 4.34
N THR A 65 -5.92 9.87 5.06
CA THR A 65 -5.27 8.59 5.41
C THR A 65 -6.22 7.41 5.30
N LEU A 66 -5.66 6.24 5.04
CA LEU A 66 -6.31 4.95 5.11
C LEU A 66 -5.92 4.22 6.39
N GLU A 67 -6.91 3.87 7.21
CA GLU A 67 -6.72 3.02 8.37
C GLU A 67 -6.48 1.55 7.94
N VAL A 68 -5.43 0.91 8.46
CA VAL A 68 -5.09 -0.50 8.19
C VAL A 68 -4.65 -1.25 9.45
N GLY A 69 -4.87 -2.56 9.47
CA GLY A 69 -4.39 -3.45 10.52
C GLY A 69 -2.98 -3.98 10.25
N ILE A 70 -2.14 -3.99 11.29
CA ILE A 70 -0.87 -4.71 11.32
C ILE A 70 -0.83 -5.68 12.51
N GLN A 71 -0.14 -6.79 12.33
CA GLN A 71 -0.03 -7.91 13.25
C GLN A 71 1.35 -8.54 13.13
N GLY A 72 1.95 -8.81 14.28
CA GLY A 72 3.09 -9.69 14.42
C GLY A 72 2.70 -10.96 15.16
N VAL A 73 3.17 -12.12 14.68
CA VAL A 73 3.03 -13.40 15.37
C VAL A 73 4.41 -14.05 15.50
N MET A 74 4.88 -14.22 16.72
CA MET A 74 6.10 -14.97 17.02
C MET A 74 5.74 -16.42 17.33
N LEU A 75 6.27 -17.35 16.53
CA LEU A 75 6.14 -18.79 16.74
C LEU A 75 7.54 -19.40 16.90
N GLY A 76 7.92 -19.70 18.13
CA GLY A 76 9.29 -20.12 18.46
C GLY A 76 10.28 -18.98 18.22
N ASP A 77 11.12 -19.13 17.21
CA ASP A 77 12.13 -18.18 16.76
C ASP A 77 11.79 -17.53 15.40
N VAL A 78 10.62 -17.86 14.85
CA VAL A 78 10.10 -17.32 13.59
C VAL A 78 9.06 -16.23 13.87
N LEU A 79 9.31 -15.04 13.34
CA LEU A 79 8.38 -13.93 13.33
C LEU A 79 7.63 -13.88 12.00
N PHE A 80 6.31 -13.87 12.05
CA PHE A 80 5.42 -13.53 10.93
C PHE A 80 4.91 -12.11 11.11
N VAL A 81 4.91 -11.32 10.04
CA VAL A 81 4.34 -9.98 10.01
C VAL A 81 3.47 -9.84 8.78
N ASN A 82 2.24 -9.34 8.91
CA ASN A 82 1.41 -9.02 7.76
C ASN A 82 1.78 -7.66 7.14
N PHE A 83 1.57 -7.53 5.84
CA PHE A 83 1.46 -6.25 5.15
C PHE A 83 0.10 -6.21 4.43
N PRO A 84 -0.72 -5.15 4.61
CA PRO A 84 -2.12 -5.11 4.17
C PRO A 84 -2.28 -4.74 2.67
N GLY A 85 -1.30 -5.06 1.82
CA GLY A 85 -1.30 -4.69 0.41
C GLY A 85 -0.18 -5.33 -0.39
N GLU A 86 -0.05 -4.90 -1.65
CA GLU A 86 1.01 -5.30 -2.58
C GLU A 86 2.21 -4.37 -2.41
N VAL A 87 3.11 -4.74 -1.50
CA VAL A 87 4.23 -3.89 -1.08
C VAL A 87 5.50 -4.22 -1.87
N PHE A 88 6.27 -3.19 -2.21
CA PHE A 88 7.58 -3.36 -2.85
C PHE A 88 8.55 -4.14 -1.94
N VAL A 89 9.41 -4.95 -2.57
CA VAL A 89 10.24 -5.94 -1.88
C VAL A 89 11.22 -5.31 -0.89
N GLU A 90 11.69 -4.09 -1.16
CA GLU A 90 12.64 -3.36 -0.32
C GLU A 90 12.11 -3.18 1.11
N PHE A 91 10.81 -2.88 1.26
CA PHE A 91 10.18 -2.71 2.56
C PHE A 91 10.15 -4.03 3.35
N ALA A 92 9.83 -5.14 2.69
CA ALA A 92 9.85 -6.46 3.33
C ALA A 92 11.28 -6.89 3.71
N LEU A 93 12.27 -6.60 2.86
CA LEU A 93 13.69 -6.84 3.15
C LEU A 93 14.19 -5.98 4.31
N GLU A 94 13.74 -4.75 4.41
CA GLU A 94 14.06 -3.86 5.52
C GLU A 94 13.53 -4.39 6.85
N VAL A 95 12.26 -4.81 6.91
CA VAL A 95 11.68 -5.45 8.10
C VAL A 95 12.49 -6.69 8.50
N LYS A 96 12.81 -7.56 7.53
CA LYS A 96 13.62 -8.76 7.78
C LYS A 96 15.01 -8.46 8.33
N ARG A 97 15.64 -7.36 7.89
CA ARG A 97 16.97 -6.94 8.34
C ARG A 97 16.95 -6.32 9.75
N LYS A 98 15.88 -5.58 10.07
CA LYS A 98 15.79 -4.78 11.30
C LYS A 98 15.05 -5.51 12.43
N ALA A 99 14.22 -6.50 12.13
CA ALA A 99 13.58 -7.32 13.14
C ALA A 99 14.62 -8.15 13.92
N LYS A 100 14.44 -8.27 15.24
CA LYS A 100 15.36 -9.00 16.13
C LYS A 100 15.12 -10.51 16.18
N ALA A 101 14.22 -11.04 15.34
CA ALA A 101 13.90 -12.46 15.30
C ALA A 101 14.97 -13.25 14.49
N ALA A 102 15.15 -14.54 14.79
CA ALA A 102 16.09 -15.38 14.04
C ALA A 102 15.64 -15.55 12.58
N HIS A 103 14.33 -15.68 12.38
CA HIS A 103 13.70 -15.76 11.07
C HIS A 103 12.52 -14.79 11.01
N THR A 104 12.39 -14.05 9.90
CA THR A 104 11.26 -13.14 9.69
C THR A 104 10.60 -13.41 8.34
N VAL A 105 9.29 -13.65 8.36
CA VAL A 105 8.43 -13.87 7.20
C VAL A 105 7.46 -12.71 7.11
N VAL A 106 7.52 -11.99 5.99
CA VAL A 106 6.56 -10.94 5.67
C VAL A 106 5.48 -11.55 4.78
N VAL A 107 4.23 -11.39 5.18
CA VAL A 107 3.05 -11.94 4.51
C VAL A 107 2.29 -10.78 3.88
N GLY A 108 2.43 -10.60 2.57
CA GLY A 108 1.66 -9.60 1.83
C GLY A 108 0.18 -10.01 1.73
N LEU A 109 -0.69 -9.05 1.39
CA LEU A 109 -2.12 -9.28 1.21
C LEU A 109 -2.82 -9.93 2.42
N ALA A 110 -2.30 -9.68 3.63
CA ALA A 110 -2.82 -10.25 4.87
C ALA A 110 -3.42 -9.15 5.75
N ASP A 111 -4.61 -9.43 6.30
CA ASP A 111 -5.45 -8.51 7.07
C ASP A 111 -5.77 -7.18 6.36
N GLY A 112 -5.70 -7.17 5.03
CA GLY A 112 -6.05 -6.02 4.21
C GLY A 112 -5.70 -6.21 2.73
N TYR A 113 -6.37 -5.40 1.90
CA TYR A 113 -6.03 -5.21 0.48
C TYR A 113 -6.17 -3.72 0.14
N VAL A 114 -5.07 -2.99 0.30
CA VAL A 114 -5.04 -1.54 0.02
C VAL A 114 -4.54 -1.20 -1.38
N GLY A 115 -4.24 -2.21 -2.19
CA GLY A 115 -3.57 -2.07 -3.48
C GLY A 115 -2.05 -1.99 -3.33
N TYR A 116 -1.39 -1.34 -4.29
CA TYR A 116 0.05 -1.17 -4.33
C TYR A 116 0.56 -0.18 -3.29
N ILE A 117 1.69 -0.53 -2.68
CA ILE A 117 2.50 0.33 -1.81
C ILE A 117 3.91 0.44 -2.42
N PRO A 118 4.07 1.28 -3.46
CA PRO A 118 5.36 1.53 -4.09
C PRO A 118 6.31 2.30 -3.18
N ASN A 119 7.61 2.19 -3.44
CA ASN A 119 8.62 3.03 -2.81
C ASN A 119 8.77 4.36 -3.58
N GLN A 120 9.42 5.35 -2.96
CA GLN A 120 9.60 6.67 -3.55
C GLN A 120 10.34 6.62 -4.91
N ALA A 121 11.38 5.80 -5.02
CA ALA A 121 12.15 5.66 -6.25
C ALA A 121 11.30 5.16 -7.44
N ALA A 122 10.28 4.34 -7.18
CA ALA A 122 9.38 3.84 -8.21
C ALA A 122 8.55 4.96 -8.87
N PHE A 123 8.22 6.04 -8.15
CA PHE A 123 7.49 7.17 -8.72
C PHE A 123 8.33 7.93 -9.76
N GLU A 124 9.66 7.96 -9.59
CA GLU A 124 10.59 8.55 -10.55
C GLU A 124 10.82 7.62 -11.76
N GLN A 125 10.80 6.30 -11.53
CA GLN A 125 11.08 5.28 -12.56
C GLN A 125 9.87 4.96 -13.43
N GLY A 126 8.65 5.20 -12.93
CA GLY A 126 7.41 4.79 -13.57
C GLY A 126 7.10 3.31 -13.35
N GLY A 127 6.07 2.82 -14.04
CA GLY A 127 5.56 1.46 -13.89
C GLY A 127 4.05 1.42 -13.76
N TYR A 128 3.49 0.21 -13.64
CA TYR A 128 2.06 0.03 -13.48
C TYR A 128 1.61 0.38 -12.05
N GLU A 129 2.43 0.00 -11.08
CA GLU A 129 2.18 0.04 -9.64
C GLU A 129 2.11 1.45 -9.07
N ILE A 130 2.63 2.45 -9.79
CA ILE A 130 2.60 3.86 -9.39
C ILE A 130 1.45 4.65 -10.01
N LYS A 131 0.77 4.10 -11.04
CA LYS A 131 -0.30 4.82 -11.74
C LYS A 131 -1.44 5.15 -10.78
N THR A 132 -1.74 6.43 -10.63
CA THR A 132 -2.80 6.91 -9.74
C THR A 132 -4.14 6.28 -10.10
N ALA A 133 -4.61 5.40 -9.22
CA ALA A 133 -5.89 4.70 -9.31
C ALA A 133 -6.32 4.20 -7.93
N GLN A 134 -7.54 3.70 -7.74
CA GLN A 134 -7.93 3.11 -6.45
C GLN A 134 -7.04 1.93 -6.04
N SER A 135 -6.43 1.23 -7.00
CA SER A 135 -5.44 0.17 -6.79
C SER A 135 -4.04 0.67 -6.45
N SER A 136 -3.74 1.97 -6.62
CA SER A 136 -2.49 2.60 -6.19
C SER A 136 -2.79 4.04 -5.81
N LYS A 137 -3.29 4.20 -4.57
CA LYS A 137 -3.82 5.46 -4.04
C LYS A 137 -3.00 6.03 -2.88
N LEU A 138 -2.12 5.22 -2.31
CA LEU A 138 -1.28 5.63 -1.20
C LEU A 138 -0.14 6.54 -1.68
N SER A 139 0.33 7.39 -0.76
CA SER A 139 1.47 8.28 -0.92
C SER A 139 2.77 7.47 -1.09
N GLU A 140 3.77 8.06 -1.74
CA GLU A 140 5.13 7.53 -1.82
C GLU A 140 5.78 7.26 -0.45
N THR A 141 5.31 7.93 0.60
CA THR A 141 5.78 7.76 1.98
C THR A 141 5.07 6.64 2.74
N ALA A 142 3.97 6.09 2.23
CA ALA A 142 3.14 5.14 2.97
C ALA A 142 3.88 3.83 3.31
N GLY A 143 4.75 3.37 2.41
CA GLY A 143 5.57 2.18 2.68
C GLY A 143 6.55 2.37 3.84
N ASN A 144 7.16 3.55 3.97
CA ASN A 144 8.03 3.87 5.10
C ASN A 144 7.26 3.90 6.43
N VAL A 145 6.09 4.54 6.44
CA VAL A 145 5.20 4.56 7.62
C VAL A 145 4.83 3.13 8.04
N LEU A 146 4.49 2.28 7.09
CA LEU A 146 4.15 0.87 7.35
C LEU A 146 5.33 0.11 7.98
N VAL A 147 6.54 0.26 7.44
CA VAL A 147 7.74 -0.40 7.96
C VAL A 147 8.06 0.05 9.38
N ASP A 148 8.01 1.36 9.64
CA ASP A 148 8.34 1.93 10.95
C ASP A 148 7.36 1.45 12.03
N GLU A 149 6.06 1.48 11.75
CA GLU A 149 5.04 1.01 12.70
C GLU A 149 5.09 -0.51 12.91
N VAL A 150 5.40 -1.28 11.86
CA VAL A 150 5.65 -2.73 12.00
C VAL A 150 6.84 -3.01 12.91
N LEU A 151 7.97 -2.34 12.70
CA LEU A 151 9.19 -2.55 13.48
C LEU A 151 8.99 -2.14 14.95
N LYS A 152 8.28 -1.05 15.17
CA LYS A 152 7.87 -0.60 16.51
C LYS A 152 6.94 -1.61 17.18
N LEU A 153 5.94 -2.13 16.46
CA LEU A 153 5.00 -3.13 16.96
C LEU A 153 5.74 -4.39 17.41
N VAL A 154 6.56 -5.00 16.54
CA VAL A 154 7.27 -6.24 16.86
C VAL A 154 8.45 -6.02 17.82
N GLY A 155 8.90 -4.78 18.00
CA GLY A 155 9.86 -4.41 19.04
C GLY A 155 9.32 -4.55 20.46
N SER A 156 8.00 -4.69 20.63
CA SER A 156 7.34 -4.88 21.93
C SER A 156 7.24 -6.33 22.42
N PHE A 157 7.69 -7.29 21.61
CA PHE A 157 7.71 -8.71 21.99
C PHE A 157 8.63 -9.06 23.17
#